data_AF-Q04W70-F1
#
_entry.id   AF-Q04W70-F1
#
_cell.length_a   1.000
_cell.length_b   1.000
_cell.length_c   1.000
_cell.angle_alpha   90.00
_cell.angle_beta   90.00
_cell.angle_gamma   90.00
#
_symmetry.space_group_name_H-M   'P 1'
#
loop_
_entity.id
_entity.type
_entity.pdbx_description
1 polymer ?
#
loop_
_entity_poly.entity_id
_entity_poly.type
_entity_poly.pdbx_seq_one_letter_code
_entity_poly.pdbx_strand_id
1 'polypeptide(L)'
;MENEKKRFCRNCGTHILVESIQCVFCGSFQVRNSISFFRFATESKFFRTKILYPVLPFLGLFFFVVHIFLKFEAIPLYVSILFFLWALIFSISGWIGELILDLKFRGDVKDFKEGFIEWQKHLYDRSPTLSYLGMILFVATPLIQWQNSLWFSLSSSGIWTLLISFILLVIIPLI
;
A
#
# COMPACT_ATOMS: atom_id res chain seq x y z
N MET A 1 22.69 -12.73 33.61
CA MET A 1 22.48 -12.44 32.18
C MET A 1 21.26 -13.22 31.73
N GLU A 2 20.09 -12.64 31.91
CA GLU A 2 18.83 -13.24 31.51
C GLU A 2 18.69 -13.07 30.00
N ASN A 3 18.49 -14.17 29.28
CA ASN A 3 18.31 -14.15 27.83
C ASN A 3 17.02 -13.37 27.51
N GLU A 4 17.13 -12.06 27.30
CA GLU A 4 16.05 -11.25 26.75
C GLU A 4 15.63 -11.85 25.41
N LYS A 5 14.54 -12.62 25.42
CA LYS A 5 14.00 -13.19 24.20
C LYS A 5 13.59 -12.02 23.30
N LYS A 6 14.25 -11.91 22.15
CA LYS A 6 13.91 -10.93 21.10
C LYS A 6 12.93 -11.58 20.14
N ARG A 7 11.93 -10.81 19.69
CA ARG A 7 10.99 -11.20 18.63
C ARG A 7 10.96 -10.15 17.54
N PHE A 8 10.44 -10.49 16.37
CA PHE A 8 10.23 -9.52 15.30
C PHE A 8 8.94 -8.73 15.53
N CYS A 9 9.00 -7.41 15.34
CA CYS A 9 7.84 -6.55 15.31
C CYS A 9 6.96 -6.93 14.13
N ARG A 10 5.67 -7.10 14.36
CA ARG A 10 4.75 -7.54 13.32
C ARG A 10 4.54 -6.51 12.21
N ASN A 11 4.72 -5.22 12.50
CA ASN A 11 4.48 -4.14 11.53
C ASN A 11 5.73 -3.72 10.75
N CYS A 12 6.87 -3.57 11.42
CA CYS A 12 8.11 -3.12 10.76
C CYS A 12 9.18 -4.23 10.61
N GLY A 13 8.99 -5.39 11.23
CA GLY A 13 9.96 -6.49 11.15
C GLY A 13 11.27 -6.26 11.92
N THR A 14 11.37 -5.20 12.74
CA THR A 14 12.57 -4.96 13.57
C THR A 14 12.57 -5.83 14.83
N HIS A 15 13.74 -6.07 15.42
CA HIS A 15 13.84 -6.82 16.67
C HIS A 15 13.35 -5.97 17.85
N ILE A 16 12.43 -6.53 18.63
CA ILE A 16 11.86 -5.93 19.84
C ILE A 16 11.93 -6.92 21.01
N LEU A 17 11.91 -6.38 22.23
CA LEU A 17 11.77 -7.17 23.45
C LEU A 17 10.41 -7.87 23.48
N VAL A 18 10.36 -9.14 23.89
CA VAL A 18 9.11 -9.91 23.96
C VAL A 18 8.06 -9.23 24.86
N GLU A 19 8.50 -8.56 25.92
CA GLU A 19 7.63 -7.88 26.89
C GLU A 19 7.11 -6.52 26.39
N SER A 20 7.68 -5.97 25.32
CA SER A 20 7.23 -4.69 24.77
C SER A 20 5.80 -4.79 24.22
N ILE A 21 4.91 -3.95 24.76
CA ILE A 21 3.50 -3.84 24.33
C ILE A 21 3.42 -3.08 22.99
N GLN A 22 4.29 -2.08 22.81
CA GLN A 22 4.36 -1.21 21.65
C GLN A 22 5.78 -1.20 21.08
N CYS A 23 5.89 -1.23 19.75
CA CYS A 23 7.19 -1.11 19.09
C CYS A 23 7.70 0.34 19.14
N VAL A 24 8.90 0.56 19.66
CA VAL A 24 9.53 1.90 19.74
C VAL A 24 9.80 2.50 18.36
N PHE A 25 10.08 1.67 17.35
CA PHE A 25 10.45 2.13 16.00
C PHE A 25 9.25 2.58 15.16
N CYS A 26 8.12 1.87 15.24
CA CYS A 26 6.96 2.13 14.38
C CYS A 26 5.67 2.41 15.14
N GLY A 27 5.70 2.42 16.48
CA GLY A 27 4.54 2.71 17.33
C GLY A 27 3.42 1.66 17.28
N SER A 28 3.60 0.52 16.62
CA SER A 28 2.56 -0.50 16.47
C SER A 28 2.40 -1.36 17.71
N PHE A 29 1.15 -1.74 18.02
CA PHE A 29 0.83 -2.57 19.18
C PHE A 29 1.04 -4.05 18.86
N GLN A 30 1.74 -4.75 19.76
CA GLN A 30 2.13 -6.15 19.57
C GLN A 30 1.23 -7.13 20.33
N VAL A 31 0.39 -6.64 21.23
CA VAL A 31 -0.53 -7.46 22.03
C VAL A 31 -1.94 -7.38 21.44
N ARG A 32 -2.63 -8.51 21.28
CA ARG A 32 -3.96 -8.55 20.64
C ARG A 32 -5.02 -7.77 21.42
N ASN A 33 -4.93 -7.76 22.74
CA ASN A 33 -5.95 -7.17 23.61
C ASN A 33 -5.83 -5.65 23.76
N SER A 34 -4.78 -5.02 23.24
CA SER A 34 -4.58 -3.57 23.40
C SER A 34 -5.26 -2.73 22.31
N ILE A 35 -5.66 -3.33 21.18
CA ILE A 35 -6.30 -2.66 20.05
C ILE A 35 -7.37 -3.56 19.40
N SER A 36 -8.25 -2.98 18.59
CA SER A 36 -9.27 -3.74 17.86
C SER A 36 -8.63 -4.77 16.91
N PHE A 37 -9.32 -5.90 16.71
CA PHE A 37 -8.82 -7.00 15.87
C PHE A 37 -8.46 -6.55 14.46
N PHE A 38 -9.28 -5.68 13.83
CA PHE A 38 -9.01 -5.17 12.50
C PHE A 38 -7.74 -4.34 12.44
N ARG A 39 -7.54 -3.42 13.40
CA ARG A 39 -6.30 -2.64 13.49
C ARG A 39 -5.09 -3.54 13.73
N PHE A 40 -5.26 -4.56 14.56
CA PHE A 40 -4.22 -5.55 14.85
C PHE A 40 -3.84 -6.35 13.58
N ALA A 41 -4.82 -6.77 12.79
CA ALA A 41 -4.58 -7.50 11.54
C ALA A 41 -3.94 -6.61 10.46
N THR A 42 -4.42 -5.38 10.29
CA THR A 42 -3.92 -4.45 9.26
C THR A 42 -2.53 -3.88 9.59
N GLU A 43 -2.15 -3.78 10.87
CA GLU A 43 -0.78 -3.48 11.31
C GLU A 43 0.19 -4.65 11.05
N SER A 44 -0.27 -5.82 10.59
CA SER A 44 0.62 -6.93 10.25
C SER A 44 1.23 -6.77 8.86
N LYS A 45 2.55 -6.62 8.78
CA LYS A 45 3.30 -6.59 7.51
C LYS A 45 3.12 -7.86 6.71
N PHE A 46 3.10 -9.02 7.39
CA PHE A 46 2.86 -10.30 6.74
C PHE A 46 1.48 -10.34 6.09
N PHE A 47 0.44 -9.90 6.80
CA PHE A 47 -0.91 -9.85 6.24
C PHE A 47 -0.97 -8.94 5.01
N ARG A 48 -0.39 -7.74 5.09
CA ARG A 48 -0.40 -6.79 3.97
C ARG A 48 0.33 -7.32 2.74
N THR A 49 1.58 -7.75 2.91
CA THR A 49 2.45 -8.15 1.79
C THR A 49 2.13 -9.52 1.21
N LYS A 50 1.67 -10.49 2.02
CA LYS A 50 1.43 -11.86 1.56
C LYS A 50 -0.02 -12.16 1.23
N ILE A 51 -0.96 -11.42 1.82
CA ILE A 51 -2.39 -11.68 1.64
C ILE A 51 -3.05 -10.50 0.97
N LEU A 52 -3.11 -9.33 1.62
CA LEU A 52 -3.93 -8.22 1.15
C LEU A 52 -3.53 -7.73 -0.25
N TYR A 53 -2.27 -7.33 -0.44
CA TYR A 53 -1.83 -6.76 -1.71
C TYR A 53 -1.88 -7.78 -2.86
N PRO A 54 -1.44 -9.05 -2.71
CA PRO A 54 -1.54 -10.01 -3.81
C PRO A 54 -2.99 -10.43 -4.11
N VAL A 55 -3.83 -10.66 -3.10
CA VAL A 55 -5.17 -11.23 -3.28
C VAL A 55 -6.15 -10.21 -3.87
N LEU A 56 -6.05 -8.93 -3.52
CA LEU A 56 -7.04 -7.93 -3.92
C LEU A 56 -7.15 -7.74 -5.45
N PRO A 57 -6.04 -7.66 -6.23
CA PRO A 57 -6.10 -7.66 -7.69
C PRO A 57 -6.72 -8.93 -8.28
N PHE A 58 -6.45 -10.11 -7.71
CA PHE A 58 -7.08 -11.37 -8.16
C PHE A 58 -8.59 -11.35 -7.91
N LEU A 59 -9.03 -10.84 -6.77
CA LEU A 59 -10.45 -10.63 -6.49
C LEU A 59 -11.05 -9.63 -7.47
N GLY A 60 -10.38 -8.51 -7.73
CA GLY A 60 -10.81 -7.53 -8.73
C GLY A 60 -10.98 -8.13 -10.13
N LEU A 61 -10.01 -8.94 -10.57
CA LEU A 61 -10.07 -9.64 -11.85
C LEU A 61 -11.20 -10.66 -11.87
N PHE A 62 -11.35 -11.45 -10.80
CA PHE A 62 -12.43 -12.42 -10.67
C PHE A 62 -13.80 -11.73 -10.78
N PHE A 63 -14.02 -10.63 -10.05
CA PHE A 63 -15.26 -9.86 -10.14
C PHE A 63 -15.51 -9.32 -11.55
N PHE A 64 -14.47 -8.80 -12.22
CA PHE A 64 -14.59 -8.32 -13.60
C PHE A 64 -15.01 -9.45 -14.56
N VAL A 65 -14.35 -10.61 -14.47
CA VAL A 65 -14.66 -11.78 -15.31
C VAL A 65 -16.08 -12.29 -15.05
N VAL A 66 -16.46 -12.47 -13.78
CA VAL A 66 -17.81 -12.90 -13.40
C VAL A 66 -18.87 -11.93 -13.90
N HIS A 67 -18.59 -10.62 -13.85
CA HIS A 67 -19.52 -9.62 -14.37
C HIS A 67 -19.76 -9.80 -15.87
N ILE A 68 -18.72 -10.02 -16.68
CA ILE A 68 -18.87 -10.25 -18.12
C ILE A 68 -19.76 -11.46 -18.40
N PHE A 69 -19.59 -12.56 -17.64
CA PHE A 69 -20.35 -13.78 -17.85
C PHE A 69 -21.80 -13.70 -17.37
N LEU A 70 -22.03 -13.13 -16.18
CA LEU A 70 -23.36 -13.06 -15.58
C LEU A 70 -24.20 -11.86 -16.03
N LYS A 71 -23.59 -10.89 -16.73
CA LYS A 71 -24.24 -9.66 -17.23
C LYS A 71 -25.15 -9.03 -16.17
N PHE A 72 -24.55 -8.60 -15.06
CA PHE A 72 -25.29 -7.92 -13.99
C PHE A 72 -25.96 -6.64 -14.52
N GLU A 73 -27.25 -6.69 -14.82
CA GLU A 73 -27.99 -5.53 -15.36
C GLU A 73 -28.01 -4.33 -14.40
N ALA A 74 -27.87 -4.60 -13.09
CA ALA A 74 -27.88 -3.56 -12.06
C ALA A 74 -26.54 -2.80 -11.91
N ILE A 75 -25.42 -3.38 -12.35
CA ILE A 75 -24.09 -2.79 -12.14
C ILE A 75 -23.49 -2.49 -13.52
N PRO A 76 -23.16 -1.23 -13.84
CA PRO A 76 -22.50 -0.94 -15.10
C PRO A 76 -21.11 -1.57 -15.19
N LEU A 77 -20.71 -2.02 -16.38
CA LEU A 77 -19.40 -2.67 -16.61
C LEU A 77 -18.21 -1.79 -16.17
N TYR A 78 -18.31 -0.48 -16.37
CA TYR A 78 -17.25 0.47 -15.98
C TYR A 78 -16.97 0.43 -14.48
N VAL A 79 -17.95 0.11 -13.62
CA VAL A 79 -17.74 -0.01 -12.18
C VAL A 79 -16.80 -1.17 -11.87
N SER A 80 -16.96 -2.31 -12.53
CA SER A 80 -16.06 -3.45 -12.36
C SER A 80 -14.67 -3.20 -12.94
N ILE A 81 -14.57 -2.46 -14.04
CA ILE A 81 -13.28 -2.02 -14.60
C ILE A 81 -12.56 -1.10 -13.60
N LEU A 82 -13.25 -0.09 -13.09
CA LEU A 82 -12.69 0.85 -12.10
C LEU A 82 -12.30 0.14 -10.81
N PHE A 83 -13.09 -0.81 -10.33
CA PHE A 83 -12.74 -1.61 -9.15
C PHE A 83 -11.48 -2.45 -9.36
N PHE A 84 -11.35 -3.10 -10.52
CA PHE A 84 -10.15 -3.86 -10.85
C PHE A 84 -8.91 -2.95 -10.92
N LEU A 85 -9.00 -1.81 -11.60
CA LEU A 85 -7.91 -0.84 -11.69
C LEU A 85 -7.55 -0.28 -10.31
N TRP A 86 -8.55 0.05 -9.49
CA TRP A 86 -8.35 0.50 -8.12
C TRP A 86 -7.60 -0.56 -7.30
N ALA A 87 -8.00 -1.84 -7.37
CA ALA A 87 -7.36 -2.94 -6.66
C ALA A 87 -5.91 -3.16 -7.11
N LEU A 88 -5.64 -3.04 -8.41
CA LEU A 88 -4.30 -3.18 -8.98
C LEU A 88 -3.37 -2.04 -8.53
N ILE A 89 -3.83 -0.79 -8.63
CA ILE A 89 -3.07 0.37 -8.16
C ILE A 89 -2.86 0.29 -6.65
N PHE A 90 -3.90 -0.04 -5.88
CA PHE A 90 -3.79 -0.22 -4.43
C PHE A 90 -2.70 -1.24 -4.06
N SER A 91 -2.64 -2.36 -4.77
CA SER A 91 -1.63 -3.39 -4.53
C SER A 91 -0.21 -2.90 -4.84
N ILE A 92 0.00 -2.31 -6.02
CA ILE A 92 1.31 -1.81 -6.45
C ILE A 92 1.79 -0.70 -5.51
N SER A 93 0.93 0.30 -5.24
CA SER A 93 1.23 1.38 -4.30
C SER A 93 1.51 0.86 -2.90
N GLY A 94 0.74 -0.13 -2.42
CA GLY A 94 0.96 -0.77 -1.13
C GLY A 94 2.31 -1.42 -1.00
N TRP A 95 2.71 -2.21 -2.01
CA TRP A 95 4.03 -2.83 -2.07
C TRP A 95 5.16 -1.80 -2.09
N ILE A 96 5.05 -0.76 -2.91
CA ILE A 96 6.05 0.31 -2.97
C ILE A 96 6.12 1.05 -1.62
N GLY A 97 4.97 1.31 -1.00
CA GLY A 97 4.90 1.92 0.33
C GLY A 97 5.61 1.11 1.41
N GLU A 98 5.52 -0.22 1.37
CA GLU A 98 6.29 -1.10 2.26
C GLU A 98 7.79 -0.99 2.02
N LEU A 99 8.24 -0.95 0.76
CA LEU A 99 9.66 -0.80 0.43
C LEU A 99 10.21 0.54 0.94
N ILE A 100 9.45 1.62 0.78
CA ILE A 100 9.84 2.95 1.26
C ILE A 100 9.87 2.99 2.80
N LEU A 101 8.87 2.40 3.47
CA LEU A 101 8.84 2.34 4.93
C LEU A 101 9.94 1.46 5.50
N ASP A 102 10.38 0.43 4.78
CA ASP A 102 11.49 -0.42 5.20
C ASP A 102 12.80 0.37 5.29
N LEU A 103 13.06 1.31 4.39
CA LEU A 103 14.21 2.23 4.49
C LEU A 103 14.13 3.05 5.78
N LYS A 104 12.93 3.55 6.11
CA LYS A 104 12.72 4.30 7.35
C LYS A 104 12.95 3.44 8.59
N PHE A 105 12.44 2.21 8.60
CA PHE A 105 12.56 1.31 9.77
C PHE A 105 13.97 0.76 9.97
N ARG A 106 14.78 0.69 8.91
CA ARG A 106 16.22 0.38 9.00
C ARG A 106 17.06 1.56 9.53
N GLY A 107 16.49 2.76 9.53
CA GLY A 107 17.19 3.98 9.91
C GLY A 107 17.95 4.63 8.76
N ASP A 108 17.74 4.18 7.52
CA ASP A 108 18.41 4.73 6.33
C ASP A 108 17.88 6.13 6.00
N VAL A 109 16.64 6.44 6.39
CA VAL A 109 15.96 7.71 6.16
C VAL A 109 15.11 8.12 7.37
N LYS A 110 14.91 9.43 7.57
CA LYS A 110 14.14 9.95 8.71
C LYS A 110 12.64 9.81 8.50
N ASP A 111 12.19 10.14 7.29
CA ASP A 111 10.78 10.26 6.96
C ASP A 111 10.41 9.56 5.66
N PHE A 112 9.11 9.29 5.48
CA PHE A 112 8.59 8.66 4.27
C PHE A 112 8.93 9.45 3.00
N LYS A 113 8.94 10.79 3.08
CA LYS A 113 9.34 11.66 1.97
C LYS A 113 10.78 11.41 1.53
N GLU A 114 11.71 11.31 2.48
CA GLU A 114 13.11 11.03 2.21
C GLU A 114 13.29 9.61 1.68
N GLY A 115 12.55 8.63 2.24
CA GLY A 115 12.50 7.27 1.71
C GLY A 115 11.97 7.18 0.28
N PHE A 116 10.98 7.99 -0.09
CA PHE A 116 10.50 8.06 -1.47
C PHE A 116 11.57 8.60 -2.42
N ILE A 117 12.28 9.66 -2.01
CA ILE A 117 13.38 10.24 -2.81
C ILE A 117 14.50 9.20 -2.97
N GLU A 118 14.87 8.49 -1.92
CA GLU A 118 15.93 7.49 -1.98
C GLU A 118 15.53 6.28 -2.82
N TRP A 119 14.29 5.80 -2.68
CA TRP A 119 13.72 4.79 -3.55
C TRP A 119 13.75 5.23 -5.03
N GLN A 120 13.43 6.50 -5.32
CA GLN A 120 13.48 7.06 -6.66
C GLN A 120 14.91 7.12 -7.22
N LYS A 121 15.92 7.50 -6.43
CA LYS A 121 17.33 7.44 -6.86
C LYS A 121 17.76 6.03 -7.20
N HIS A 122 17.49 5.06 -6.31
CA HIS A 122 17.80 3.66 -6.57
C HIS A 122 17.09 3.12 -7.82
N LEU A 123 15.85 3.57 -8.07
CA LEU A 123 15.11 3.20 -9.26
C LEU A 123 15.73 3.84 -10.52
N TYR A 124 16.18 5.10 -10.42
CA TYR A 124 16.83 5.83 -11.49
C TYR A 124 18.15 5.19 -11.92
N ASP A 125 18.98 4.79 -10.95
CA ASP A 125 20.26 4.11 -11.19
C ASP A 125 20.07 2.77 -11.92
N ARG A 126 18.95 2.08 -11.68
CA ARG A 126 18.61 0.84 -12.41
C ARG A 126 17.97 1.10 -13.76
N SER A 127 17.06 2.07 -13.83
CA SER A 127 16.29 2.38 -15.02
C SER A 127 15.68 3.79 -14.91
N PRO A 128 16.20 4.77 -15.67
CA PRO A 128 15.66 6.13 -15.68
C PRO A 128 14.19 6.18 -16.07
N THR A 129 13.77 5.35 -17.05
CA THR A 129 12.38 5.31 -17.51
C THR A 129 11.42 4.86 -16.42
N LEU A 130 11.78 3.85 -15.62
CA LEU A 130 10.97 3.41 -14.49
C LEU A 130 10.93 4.46 -13.37
N SER A 131 12.02 5.20 -13.14
CA SER A 131 12.03 6.31 -12.18
C SER A 131 11.06 7.42 -12.59
N TYR A 132 11.13 7.91 -13.83
CA TYR A 132 10.21 8.93 -14.32
C TYR A 132 8.74 8.47 -14.27
N LEU A 133 8.48 7.21 -14.65
CA LEU A 133 7.14 6.63 -14.52
C LEU A 133 6.69 6.61 -13.05
N GLY A 134 7.56 6.18 -12.13
CA GLY A 134 7.29 6.19 -10.70
C GLY A 134 7.00 7.60 -10.17
N MET A 135 7.76 8.61 -10.58
CA MET A 135 7.49 10.01 -10.21
C MET A 135 6.10 10.47 -10.65
N ILE A 136 5.70 10.15 -11.88
CA ILE A 136 4.38 10.52 -12.42
C ILE A 136 3.27 9.78 -11.66
N LEU A 137 3.42 8.46 -11.49
CA LEU A 137 2.43 7.63 -10.79
C LEU A 137 2.27 7.99 -9.31
N PHE A 138 3.32 8.53 -8.70
CA PHE A 138 3.40 8.77 -7.27
C PHE A 138 3.67 10.24 -6.93
N VAL A 139 3.26 11.18 -7.78
CA VAL A 139 3.57 12.62 -7.61
C VAL A 139 3.06 13.22 -6.30
N ALA A 140 1.91 12.76 -5.79
CA ALA A 140 1.32 13.24 -4.54
C ALA A 140 1.98 12.65 -3.27
N THR A 141 2.84 11.65 -3.44
CA THR A 141 3.44 10.85 -2.37
C THR A 141 4.34 11.64 -1.42
N PRO A 142 5.28 12.50 -1.89
CA PRO A 142 6.17 13.26 -1.00
C PRO A 142 5.50 14.44 -0.29
N LEU A 143 4.24 14.75 -0.60
CA LEU A 143 3.52 15.89 -0.01
C LEU A 143 2.93 15.58 1.38
N ILE A 144 2.75 14.29 1.70
CA ILE A 144 2.09 13.83 2.93
C ILE A 144 3.06 12.94 3.72
N GLN A 145 3.11 13.12 5.03
CA GLN A 145 3.86 12.24 5.91
C GLN A 145 3.06 10.95 6.19
N TRP A 146 3.30 9.92 5.39
CA TRP A 146 2.65 8.62 5.56
C TRP A 146 3.26 7.84 6.72
N GLN A 147 2.40 7.45 7.66
CA GLN A 147 2.80 6.60 8.80
C GLN A 147 2.70 5.09 8.47
N ASN A 148 1.89 4.72 7.48
CA ASN A 148 1.62 3.34 7.10
C ASN A 148 1.40 3.26 5.57
N SER A 149 1.86 2.17 4.97
CA SER A 149 1.70 1.82 3.55
C SER A 149 0.23 1.71 3.14
N LEU A 150 -0.67 1.31 4.05
CA LEU A 150 -2.11 1.22 3.76
C LEU A 150 -2.76 2.55 3.45
N TRP A 151 -2.46 3.59 4.24
CA TRP A 151 -3.02 4.91 3.99
C TRP A 151 -2.48 5.48 2.69
N PHE A 152 -1.19 5.27 2.44
CA PHE A 152 -0.56 5.61 1.18
C PHE A 152 -1.24 4.90 -0.02
N SER A 153 -1.47 3.58 0.07
CA SER A 153 -2.08 2.82 -1.02
C SER A 153 -3.55 3.17 -1.24
N LEU A 154 -4.32 3.41 -0.19
CA LEU A 154 -5.71 3.89 -0.27
C LEU A 154 -5.77 5.25 -0.98
N SER A 155 -4.93 6.20 -0.57
CA SER A 155 -4.93 7.53 -1.18
C SER A 155 -4.45 7.50 -2.63
N SER A 156 -3.37 6.77 -2.93
CA SER A 156 -2.85 6.63 -4.28
C SER A 156 -3.88 6.00 -5.24
N SER A 157 -4.49 4.88 -4.83
CA SER A 157 -5.54 4.21 -5.63
C SER A 157 -6.79 5.08 -5.78
N GLY A 158 -7.19 5.82 -4.75
CA GLY A 158 -8.30 6.77 -4.80
C GLY A 158 -8.07 7.90 -5.80
N ILE A 159 -6.91 8.56 -5.75
CA ILE A 159 -6.55 9.65 -6.67
C ILE A 159 -6.59 9.16 -8.12
N TRP A 160 -5.93 8.03 -8.41
CA TRP A 160 -5.91 7.49 -9.78
C TRP A 160 -7.28 7.05 -10.26
N THR A 161 -8.08 6.43 -9.38
CA THR A 161 -9.43 6.00 -9.75
C THR A 161 -10.33 7.19 -10.05
N LEU A 162 -10.24 8.27 -9.27
CA LEU A 162 -10.97 9.51 -9.56
C LEU A 162 -10.54 10.13 -10.89
N LEU A 163 -9.23 10.19 -11.16
CA LEU A 163 -8.69 10.74 -12.39
C LEU A 163 -9.12 9.92 -13.61
N ILE A 164 -9.03 8.59 -13.54
CA ILE A 164 -9.50 7.69 -14.61
C ILE A 164 -11.02 7.81 -14.77
N SER A 165 -11.77 7.84 -13.68
CA SER A 165 -13.23 8.01 -13.73
C SER A 165 -13.62 9.32 -14.39
N PHE A 166 -12.93 10.42 -14.08
CA PHE A 166 -13.17 11.71 -14.69
C PHE A 166 -12.91 11.68 -16.20
N ILE A 167 -11.81 11.06 -16.63
CA ILE A 167 -11.50 10.91 -18.06
C ILE A 167 -12.60 10.08 -18.76
N LEU A 168 -12.93 8.91 -18.20
CA LEU A 168 -13.86 7.97 -18.83
C LEU A 168 -15.31 8.45 -18.85
N LEU A 169 -15.77 9.09 -17.76
CA LEU A 169 -17.18 9.44 -17.57
C LEU A 169 -17.50 10.89 -17.95
N VAL A 170 -16.49 11.78 -18.00
CA VAL A 170 -16.70 13.21 -18.31
C VAL A 170 -16.03 13.58 -19.62
N ILE A 171 -14.72 13.35 -19.76
CA ILE A 171 -13.97 13.83 -20.94
C ILE A 171 -14.35 13.06 -22.21
N ILE A 172 -14.32 11.73 -22.19
CA ILE A 172 -14.60 10.93 -23.39
C ILE A 172 -16.00 11.21 -23.96
N PRO A 173 -17.08 11.32 -23.16
CA PRO A 173 -18.40 11.66 -23.68
C PRO A 173 -18.55 13.09 -24.22
N LEU A 174 -17.61 14.00 -23.89
CA LEU A 174 -17.61 15.39 -24.38
C LEU A 174 -16.90 15.56 -25.73
N ILE A 175 -16.14 14.55 -26.18
CA ILE A 175 -15.43 14.52 -27.47
C ILE A 175 -16.31 13.86 -28.51
#